data_AF-A0A3M6VK70-F1
#
_entry.id   AF-A0A3M6VK70-F1
#
_cell.length_a   1.000
_cell.length_b   1.000
_cell.length_c   1.000
_cell.angle_alpha   90.00
_cell.angle_beta   90.00
_cell.angle_gamma   90.00
#
_symmetry.space_group_name_H-M   'P 1'
#
loop_
_entity.id
_entity.type
_entity.pdbx_description
1 polymer ?
#
loop_
_entity_poly.entity_id
_entity_poly.type
_entity_poly.pdbx_seq_one_letter_code
_entity_poly.pdbx_strand_id
1 'polypeptide(L)'
;MLDALRYSNKSKFINHERDTPNCTAKAVSVCGVHHITTWALRNIAVGEELVFDYGYKKKCCSGLEKRRQRVLDELQQAAFTDRLNGHRG
;
A
#
# COMPACT_ATOMS: atom_id res chain seq x y z
N MET A 1 1.89 -15.45 14.96
CA MET A 1 0.82 -14.58 14.43
C MET A 1 0.40 -13.62 15.54
N LEU A 2 0.32 -12.32 15.27
CA LEU A 2 -0.13 -11.31 16.25
C LEU A 2 -1.54 -10.88 15.87
N ASP A 3 -2.48 -10.92 16.83
CA ASP A 3 -3.88 -10.52 16.61
C ASP A 3 -4.24 -9.37 17.54
N ALA A 4 -4.44 -8.18 16.97
CA ALA A 4 -4.79 -6.97 17.68
C ALA A 4 -6.31 -6.77 17.82
N LEU A 5 -7.14 -7.66 17.27
CA LEU A 5 -8.60 -7.53 17.32
C LEU A 5 -9.15 -7.81 18.73
N ARG A 6 -8.53 -8.77 19.45
CA ARG A 6 -8.98 -9.22 20.77
C ARG A 6 -8.12 -8.73 21.92
N TYR A 7 -6.81 -8.58 21.71
CA TYR A 7 -5.87 -8.07 22.72
C TYR A 7 -4.91 -7.08 22.07
N SER A 8 -4.93 -5.82 22.52
CA SER A 8 -4.24 -4.75 21.83
C SER A 8 -3.72 -3.66 22.75
N ASN A 9 -2.89 -2.79 22.20
CA ASN A 9 -2.35 -1.60 22.84
C ASN A 9 -2.61 -0.38 21.92
N LYS A 10 -2.10 0.79 22.29
CA LYS A 10 -2.28 2.01 21.48
C LYS A 10 -1.66 1.94 20.07
N SER A 11 -0.75 1.00 19.80
CA SER A 11 -0.10 0.88 18.50
C SER A 11 -1.04 0.42 17.38
N LYS A 12 -2.20 -0.18 17.69
CA LYS A 12 -3.20 -0.58 16.66
C LYS A 12 -3.76 0.59 15.86
N PHE A 13 -3.62 1.81 16.38
CA PHE A 13 -4.15 3.02 15.78
C PHE A 13 -3.13 3.74 14.89
N ILE A 14 -1.89 3.25 14.83
CA ILE A 14 -0.84 3.84 13.99
C ILE A 14 -1.11 3.41 12.55
N ASN A 15 -1.26 4.36 11.63
CA ASN A 15 -1.71 4.11 10.26
C ASN A 15 -0.59 3.74 9.28
N HIS A 16 -0.97 3.32 8.08
CA HIS A 16 -0.05 2.97 6.99
C HIS A 16 0.35 4.20 6.17
N GLU A 17 1.64 4.43 6.03
CA GLU A 17 2.22 5.32 5.03
C GLU A 17 3.46 4.65 4.41
N ARG A 18 3.63 4.73 3.09
CA ARG A 18 4.74 4.07 2.37
C ARG A 18 5.79 5.07 1.93
N ASP A 19 5.37 6.24 1.47
CA ASP A 19 6.27 7.16 0.79
C ASP A 19 7.11 7.98 1.78
N THR A 20 6.50 8.39 2.91
CA THR A 20 7.15 9.20 3.94
C THR A 20 6.83 8.78 5.38
N PRO A 21 7.06 7.51 5.76
CA PRO A 21 6.78 7.05 7.13
C PRO A 21 7.67 7.77 8.16
N ASN A 22 7.11 8.09 9.33
CA ASN A 22 7.87 8.65 10.45
C ASN A 22 8.28 7.58 11.49
N CYS A 23 7.64 6.42 11.45
CA CYS A 23 7.92 5.28 12.31
C CYS A 23 8.31 4.03 11.51
N THR A 24 9.06 3.13 12.17
CA THR A 24 9.39 1.80 11.66
C THR A 24 9.12 0.74 12.73
N ALA A 25 8.74 -0.46 12.32
CA ALA A 25 8.52 -1.60 13.20
C ALA A 25 9.73 -2.54 13.17
N LYS A 26 10.21 -2.96 14.34
CA LYS A 26 11.32 -3.91 14.49
C LYS A 26 10.93 -5.05 15.42
N ALA A 27 11.28 -6.28 15.01
CA ALA A 27 11.20 -7.43 15.89
C ALA A 27 12.43 -7.47 16.80
N VAL A 28 12.20 -7.50 18.11
CA VAL A 28 13.24 -7.59 19.14
C VAL A 28 12.96 -8.80 20.02
N SER A 29 14.00 -9.48 20.49
CA SER A 29 13.85 -10.56 21.47
C SER A 29 14.11 -10.01 22.87
N VAL A 30 13.16 -10.22 23.77
CA VAL A 30 13.27 -9.84 25.19
C VAL A 30 12.95 -11.08 26.01
N CYS A 31 13.90 -11.53 26.83
CA CYS A 31 13.77 -12.75 27.65
C CYS A 31 13.34 -13.99 26.84
N GLY A 32 13.79 -14.11 25.59
CA GLY A 32 13.46 -15.24 24.71
C GLY A 32 12.10 -15.14 24.01
N VAL A 33 11.34 -14.06 24.25
CA VAL A 33 10.07 -13.79 23.56
C VAL A 33 10.27 -12.71 22.51
N HIS A 34 9.72 -12.91 21.32
CA HIS A 34 9.77 -11.91 20.25
C HIS A 34 8.68 -10.86 20.43
N HIS A 35 9.09 -9.61 20.59
CA HIS A 35 8.24 -8.43 20.65
C HIS A 35 8.38 -7.60 19.38
N ILE A 36 7.28 -6.97 18.96
CA ILE A 36 7.31 -5.95 17.91
C ILE A 36 7.35 -4.59 18.59
N THR A 37 8.34 -3.79 18.21
CA THR A 37 8.57 -2.45 18.76
C THR A 37 8.48 -1.41 17.65
N THR A 38 7.91 -0.25 17.96
CA THR A 38 7.82 0.90 17.07
C THR A 38 8.91 1.89 17.40
N TRP A 39 9.66 2.33 16.40
CA TRP A 39 10.80 3.23 16.52
C TRP A 39 10.61 4.44 15.62
N ALA A 40 11.03 5.62 16.05
CA ALA A 40 11.03 6.82 15.22
C ALA A 40 12.18 6.76 14.21
N LEU A 41 11.91 7.14 12.96
CA LEU A 41 12.90 7.30 11.89
C LEU A 41 13.49 8.72 11.85
N ARG A 42 12.73 9.70 12.34
CA ARG A 42 13.09 11.12 12.43
C ARG A 42 12.45 11.75 13.66
N ASN A 43 12.81 13.00 13.97
CA ASN A 43 12.08 13.78 14.96
C ASN A 43 10.62 13.97 14.51
N ILE A 44 9.69 13.79 15.46
CA ILE A 44 8.25 13.86 15.25
C ILE A 44 7.73 15.02 16.10
N ALA A 45 7.02 15.96 15.48
CA ALA A 45 6.48 17.11 16.20
C ALA A 45 5.28 16.70 17.08
N VAL A 46 5.02 17.47 18.14
CA VAL A 46 3.83 17.24 18.98
C VAL A 46 2.57 17.44 18.14
N GLY A 47 1.67 16.46 18.18
CA GLY A 47 0.43 16.47 17.40
C GLY A 47 0.56 15.92 15.98
N GLU A 48 1.77 15.58 15.54
CA GLU A 48 1.99 14.88 14.27
C GLU A 48 1.51 13.42 14.38
N GLU A 49 0.79 12.95 13.37
CA GLU A 49 0.29 11.58 13.32
C GLU A 49 1.43 10.58 13.13
N LEU A 50 1.42 9.49 13.91
CA LEU A 50 2.39 8.40 13.75
C LEU A 50 1.95 7.48 12.61
N VAL A 51 2.85 7.21 11.67
CA VAL A 51 2.59 6.39 10.48
C VAL A 51 3.81 5.51 10.16
N PHE A 52 3.57 4.25 9.73
CA PHE A 52 4.63 3.33 9.32
C PHE A 52 4.25 2.49 8.10
N ASP A 53 5.25 1.93 7.41
CA ASP A 53 4.99 1.01 6.31
C ASP A 53 4.52 -0.34 6.85
N TYR A 54 3.28 -0.73 6.54
CA TYR A 54 2.72 -2.03 6.91
C TYR A 54 3.34 -3.18 6.12
N GLY A 55 4.13 -2.86 5.08
CA GLY A 55 4.80 -3.85 4.26
C GLY A 55 3.83 -4.70 3.46
N TYR A 56 2.64 -4.16 3.15
CA TYR A 56 1.69 -4.81 2.25
C TYR A 56 2.42 -5.08 0.93
N LYS A 57 2.85 -6.34 0.74
CA LYS A 57 3.29 -6.82 -0.56
C LYS A 57 2.07 -6.72 -1.46
N LYS A 58 2.22 -6.11 -2.65
CA LYS A 58 1.20 -6.17 -3.72
C LYS A 58 0.96 -7.65 -4.07
N LYS A 59 0.14 -8.36 -3.30
CA LYS A 59 -0.31 -9.70 -3.64
C LYS A 59 -1.43 -9.55 -4.67
N CYS A 60 -1.10 -9.95 -5.89
CA CYS A 60 -1.99 -10.53 -6.90
C CYS A 60 -2.97 -9.64 -7.70
N CYS A 61 -2.92 -8.31 -7.66
CA CYS A 61 -3.69 -7.50 -8.64
C CYS A 61 -2.97 -7.26 -9.98
N SER A 62 -1.78 -7.85 -10.21
CA SER A 62 -1.09 -7.74 -11.50
C SER A 62 -1.89 -8.35 -12.67
N GLY A 63 -2.90 -9.20 -12.42
CA GLY A 63 -3.77 -9.73 -13.46
C GLY A 63 -4.87 -8.76 -13.91
N LEU A 64 -5.55 -8.11 -12.98
CA LEU A 64 -6.67 -7.20 -13.27
C LEU A 64 -6.20 -5.86 -13.83
N GLU A 65 -5.06 -5.36 -13.35
CA GLU A 65 -4.48 -4.09 -13.81
C GLU A 65 -3.95 -4.22 -15.25
N LYS A 66 -3.31 -5.35 -15.59
CA LYS A 66 -2.93 -5.69 -16.98
C LYS A 66 -4.15 -5.86 -17.90
N ARG A 67 -5.23 -6.45 -17.39
CA ARG A 67 -6.47 -6.62 -18.17
C ARG A 67 -7.15 -5.28 -18.44
N ARG A 68 -7.15 -4.36 -17.46
CA ARG A 68 -7.66 -3.00 -17.63
C ARG A 68 -6.87 -2.22 -18.66
N GLN A 69 -5.53 -2.30 -18.63
CA GLN A 69 -4.71 -1.61 -19.63
C GLN A 69 -4.95 -2.14 -21.05
N ARG A 70 -5.06 -3.47 -21.21
CA ARG A 70 -5.31 -4.08 -22.52
C ARG A 70 -6.65 -3.65 -23.12
N VAL A 71 -7.71 -3.57 -22.30
CA VAL A 71 -9.03 -3.11 -22.74
C VAL A 71 -9.01 -1.64 -23.15
N LEU A 72 -8.27 -0.78 -22.44
CA LEU A 72 -8.14 0.62 -22.80
C LEU A 72 -7.39 0.80 -24.13
N ASP A 73 -6.31 0.04 -24.33
CA ASP A 73 -5.54 0.06 -25.58
C ASP A 73 -6.41 -0.43 -26.76
N GLU A 74 -7.18 -1.52 -26.58
CA GLU A 74 -8.12 -2.06 -27.58
C GLU A 74 -9.22 -1.04 -27.94
N LEU A 75 -9.78 -0.34 -26.95
CA LEU A 75 -10.80 0.69 -27.19
C LEU A 75 -10.21 1.92 -27.89
N GLN A 76 -8.98 2.33 -27.57
CA GLN A 76 -8.29 3.42 -28.26
C GLN A 76 -7.97 3.06 -29.71
N GLN A 77 -7.56 1.81 -29.99
CA GLN A 77 -7.32 1.34 -31.35
C GLN A 77 -8.62 1.26 -32.15
N ALA A 78 -9.69 0.73 -31.58
CA ALA A 78 -11.01 0.69 -32.22
C ALA A 78 -11.52 2.10 -32.58
N ALA A 79 -11.41 3.05 -31.65
CA ALA A 79 -11.78 4.45 -31.87
C ALA A 79 -10.89 5.17 -32.90
N PHE A 80 -9.64 4.75 -33.06
CA PHE A 80 -8.76 5.25 -34.13
C PHE A 80 -9.17 4.69 -35.50
N THR A 81 -9.46 3.39 -35.59
CA THR A 81 -9.88 2.76 -36.85
C THR A 81 -11.24 3.24 -37.34
N ASP A 82 -12.18 3.52 -36.43
CA ASP A 82 -13.50 4.02 -36.77
C ASP A 82 -13.42 5.43 -37.40
N ARG A 83 -12.56 6.30 -36.85
CA ARG A 83 -12.29 7.63 -37.43
C ARG A 83 -11.68 7.60 -38.83
N LEU A 84 -10.86 6.59 -39.14
CA LEU A 84 -10.28 6.43 -40.48
C LEU A 84 -11.28 5.86 -41.50
N ASN A 85 -12.25 5.07 -41.05
CA ASN A 85 -13.27 4.48 -41.93
C ASN A 85 -14.46 5.42 -42.18
N GLY A 86 -14.76 6.34 -41.25
CA GLY A 86 -15.86 7.31 -41.36
C GLY A 86 -15.66 8.45 -42.37
N HIS A 87 -14.55 8.50 -43.11
CA HIS A 87 -14.26 9.53 -44.13
C HIS A 87 -14.46 9.04 -45.59
N ARG A 88 -15.14 7.89 -45.80
CA ARG A 88 -15.44 7.35 -47.14
C ARG A 88 -16.94 7.14 -47.41
N GLY A 89 -17.80 8.02 -46.90
CA GLY A 89 -19.23 8.09 -47.22
C GLY A 89 -19.58 9.41 -47.87
#